data_AF-A0A1C5RGS9-F1
#
_entry.id   AF-A0A1C5RGS9-F1
#
_cell.length_a   1.000
_cell.length_b   1.000
_cell.length_c   1.000
_cell.angle_alpha   90.00
_cell.angle_beta   90.00
_cell.angle_gamma   90.00
#
_symmetry.space_group_name_H-M   'P 1'
#
loop_
_entity.id
_entity.type
_entity.pdbx_description
1 polymer ?
#
loop_
_entity_poly.entity_id
_entity_poly.type
_entity_poly.pdbx_seq_one_letter_code
_entity_poly.pdbx_strand_id
1 'polypeptide(L)' 'MERIKELQDFIGQQSNELTEFDEKLAKRWLRQITVWDDHYTVERKSGLSIDLPA' A
#
# COMPACT_ATOMS: atom_id res chain seq x y z
N MET A 1 1.16 -20.04 -14.76
CA MET A 1 2.05 -19.99 -13.58
C MET A 1 3.25 -19.08 -13.83
N GLU A 2 3.92 -19.20 -14.98
CA GLU A 2 5.11 -18.42 -15.35
C GLU A 2 4.90 -16.89 -15.27
N ARG A 3 3.81 -16.38 -15.84
CA ARG A 3 3.45 -14.94 -15.79
C ARG A 3 3.30 -14.36 -14.37
N ILE A 4 2.75 -15.14 -13.43
CA ILE A 4 2.56 -14.69 -12.04
C ILE A 4 3.93 -14.57 -11.36
N LYS A 5 4.83 -15.53 -11.61
CA LYS A 5 6.19 -15.52 -11.08
C LYS A 5 6.99 -14.35 -11.67
N GLU A 6 6.92 -14.11 -12.97
CA GLU A 6 7.56 -12.96 -13.63
C GLU A 6 7.13 -11.63 -13.01
N LEU A 7 5.83 -11.47 -12.71
CA LEU A 7 5.31 -10.27 -12.08
C LEU A 7 5.76 -10.12 -10.61
N GLN A 8 5.85 -11.23 -9.88
CA GLN A 8 6.37 -11.24 -8.51
C GLN A 8 7.86 -10.87 -8.49
N ASP A 9 8.66 -11.46 -9.38
CA ASP A 9 10.09 -11.16 -9.52
C ASP A 9 10.28 -9.68 -9.93
N PHE A 10 9.45 -9.17 -10.85
CA PHE A 10 9.47 -7.75 -11.24
C PHE A 10 9.17 -6.81 -10.07
N ILE A 11 8.13 -7.09 -9.27
CA ILE A 11 7.79 -6.28 -8.08
C ILE A 11 8.94 -6.35 -7.05
N GLY A 12 9.53 -7.54 -6.85
CA GLY A 12 10.62 -7.74 -5.89
C GLY A 12 11.93 -7.05 -6.26
N GLN A 13 12.16 -6.74 -7.53
CA GLN A 13 13.33 -5.97 -8.00
C GLN A 13 13.22 -4.47 -7.73
N GLN A 14 12.02 -3.97 -7.43
CA GLN A 14 11.83 -2.54 -7.17
C GLN A 14 12.35 -2.18 -5.77
N SER A 15 12.96 -1.00 -5.64
CA SER A 15 13.35 -0.50 -4.32
C SER A 15 12.11 -0.24 -3.46
N ASN A 16 12.11 -0.78 -2.25
CA ASN A 16 11.10 -0.49 -1.23
C ASN A 16 11.54 0.66 -0.30
N GLU A 17 12.70 1.26 -0.55
CA GLU A 17 13.16 2.42 0.21
C GLU A 17 12.30 3.63 -0.17
N LEU A 18 11.61 4.19 0.82
CA LEU A 18 10.87 5.44 0.66
C LEU A 18 11.87 6.59 0.58
N THR A 19 12.25 6.99 -0.64
CA THR A 19 13.17 8.12 -0.86
C THR A 19 12.48 9.47 -0.67
N GLU A 20 11.21 9.57 -1.03
CA GLU A 20 10.38 10.76 -0.91
C GLU A 20 8.91 10.39 -0.71
N PHE A 21 8.21 11.15 0.12
CA PHE A 21 6.77 11.04 0.28
C PHE A 21 6.03 11.94 -0.72
N ASP A 22 5.30 11.33 -1.66
CA ASP A 22 4.40 12.05 -2.57
C ASP A 22 2.94 11.99 -2.06
N GLU A 23 2.49 13.10 -1.48
CA GLU A 23 1.13 13.24 -0.96
C GLU A 23 0.05 13.09 -2.05
N LYS A 24 0.30 13.59 -3.27
CA LYS A 24 -0.68 13.50 -4.38
C LYS A 24 -0.84 12.05 -4.81
N LEU A 25 0.26 11.31 -4.88
CA LEU A 25 0.23 9.89 -5.20
C LEU A 25 -0.47 9.09 -4.10
N ALA A 26 -0.18 9.35 -2.83
CA ALA A 26 -0.86 8.70 -1.71
C ALA A 26 -2.39 8.93 -1.78
N LYS A 27 -2.83 10.18 -1.91
CA LYS A 27 -4.26 10.53 -2.04
C LYS A 27 -4.93 9.93 -3.28
N ARG A 28 -4.17 9.70 -4.36
CA ARG A 28 -4.69 9.06 -5.57
C ARG A 28 -5.16 7.61 -5.31
N TRP A 29 -4.46 6.87 -4.45
CA TRP A 29 -4.71 5.44 -4.21
C TRP A 29 -5.52 5.16 -2.94
N LEU A 30 -5.46 6.05 -1.95
CA LEU A 30 -6.25 5.94 -0.73
C LEU A 30 -7.74 6.08 -1.03
N ARG A 31 -8.53 5.22 -0.38
CA ARG A 31 -10.00 5.28 -0.37
C ARG A 31 -10.50 5.92 0.92
N GLN A 32 -10.07 5.38 2.06
CA GLN A 32 -10.48 5.84 3.39
C GLN A 32 -9.39 5.51 4.41
N ILE A 33 -9.27 6.34 5.44
CA ILE A 33 -8.52 6.03 6.66
C ILE A 33 -9.51 6.14 7.83
N THR A 34 -9.59 5.09 8.64
CA THR A 34 -10.40 5.05 9.87
C THR A 34 -9.46 5.04 11.07
N VAL A 35 -9.72 5.93 12.03
CA VAL A 35 -8.94 6.06 13.26
C VAL A 35 -9.71 5.42 14.40
N TRP A 36 -9.06 4.52 15.13
CA TRP A 36 -9.57 3.88 16.34
C TRP A 36 -8.69 4.25 17.53
N ASP A 37 -9.05 3.78 18.73
CA ASP A 37 -8.28 4.07 19.94
C ASP A 37 -6.92 3.37 19.97
N ASP A 38 -6.79 2.21 19.32
CA ASP A 38 -5.61 1.32 19.39
C ASP A 38 -4.94 1.03 18.04
N HIS A 39 -5.57 1.42 16.93
CA HIS A 39 -5.07 1.17 15.58
C HIS A 39 -5.65 2.12 14.53
N TYR A 40 -5.11 2.01 13.32
CA TYR A 40 -5.60 2.65 12.12
C TYR A 40 -5.94 1.60 11.07
N THR A 41 -7.07 1.78 10.39
CA THR A 41 -7.40 1.00 9.20
C THR A 41 -7.25 1.86 7.96
N VAL A 42 -6.42 1.42 7.01
CA VAL A 42 -6.17 2.10 5.73
C VAL A 42 -6.77 1.29 4.59
N GLU A 43 -7.82 1.80 3.97
CA GLU A 43 -8.42 1.22 2.78
C GLU A 43 -7.87 1.85 1.49
N ARG A 44 -7.43 1.01 0.57
CA ARG A 44 -7.03 1.41 -0.78
C ARG A 44 -8.15 1.22 -1.78
N LYS A 45 -8.15 2.00 -2.87
CA LYS A 45 -9.10 1.85 -3.99
C LYS A 45 -9.06 0.48 -4.66
N SER A 46 -7.97 -0.27 -4.50
CA SER A 46 -7.86 -1.66 -4.96
C SER A 46 -8.67 -2.65 -4.11
N GLY A 47 -9.33 -2.21 -3.03
CA GLY A 47 -10.00 -3.09 -2.06
C GLY A 47 -9.05 -3.76 -1.05
N LEU A 48 -7.77 -3.37 -1.05
CA LEU A 48 -6.82 -3.83 -0.04
C LEU A 48 -6.99 -2.98 1.22
N SER A 49 -7.16 -3.65 2.36
CA SER A 49 -7.20 -3.02 3.69
C SER A 49 -5.97 -3.44 4.49
N ILE A 50 -5.38 -2.47 5.19
CA ILE A 50 -4.20 -2.66 6.04
C ILE A 50 -4.53 -2.12 7.42
N ASP A 51 -4.31 -2.91 8.45
CA ASP A 51 -4.42 -2.50 9.85
C ASP A 51 -3.02 -2.22 10.41
N LEU A 52 -2.86 -1.03 11.00
CA LEU A 52 -1.61 -0.53 11.56
C LEU A 52 -1.82 -0.24 13.04
N PRO A 53 -0.98 -0.76 13.95
CA PRO A 53 -1.05 -0.39 15.36
C PRO A 53 -0.75 1.11 15.54
N ALA A 54 -1.35 1.71 16.58
CA ALA A 54 -1.08 3.10 16.96
C ALA A 54 0.33 3.32 17.54
#